data_AF-A0A816WSF1-F1
#
_entry.id   AF-A0A816WSF1-F1
#
_cell.length_a   1.000
_cell.length_b   1.000
_cell.length_c   1.000
_cell.angle_alpha   90.00
_cell.angle_beta   90.00
_cell.angle_gamma   90.00
#
_symmetry.space_group_name_H-M   'P 1'
#
loop_
_entity.id
_entity.type
_entity.pdbx_description
1 polymer ?
#
loop_
_entity_poly.entity_id
_entity_poly.type
_entity_poly.pdbx_seq_one_letter_code
_entity_poly.pdbx_strand_id
1 'polypeptide(L)'
;MGTDDKHWAKEVIKGTKNRDDIINSRFVKKKINRFMTNIPQASANISNLQIRLTTYWTQTITKWKPAERLEKFILKYIQHCTQHVKRMAENKILLARAEMAEYTALERFRQIAFPTQWNSHLFLKPKMKQWSTKNKNYLVAIKRVEYDLPPKFISNIDFTRKIDESQTLYNQMRQLTKDYRTQAMSLYLQSTTHFAKEENNAIIIDAEDDAGYIEFERYNELREKRYNLEAEQALYFLEVDRVERELNEQEEIVAPTLTRSLGEDFSLQP
;
A
#
# COMPACT_ATOMS: atom_id res chain seq x y z
N MET A 1 27.71 -34.30 -35.17
CA MET A 1 28.15 -34.89 -33.88
C MET A 1 28.12 -33.79 -32.83
N GLY A 2 27.61 -34.07 -31.62
CA GLY A 2 27.18 -33.04 -30.65
C GLY A 2 28.13 -31.86 -30.45
N THR A 3 27.56 -30.66 -30.45
CA THR A 3 28.26 -29.37 -30.35
C THR A 3 28.90 -29.14 -28.98
N ASP A 4 28.44 -29.85 -27.94
CA ASP A 4 29.00 -29.75 -26.59
C ASP A 4 30.46 -30.17 -26.48
N ASP A 5 31.26 -29.38 -25.77
CA ASP A 5 32.68 -29.67 -25.52
C ASP A 5 32.91 -30.87 -24.61
N LYS A 6 31.91 -31.25 -23.80
CA LYS A 6 31.90 -32.44 -22.93
C LYS A 6 31.15 -33.62 -23.53
N HIS A 7 31.17 -33.77 -24.85
CA HIS A 7 30.50 -34.88 -25.50
C HIS A 7 31.33 -36.19 -25.35
N TRP A 8 30.70 -37.26 -24.86
CA TRP A 8 31.39 -38.54 -24.59
C TRP A 8 32.12 -39.12 -25.81
N ALA A 9 31.59 -38.91 -27.02
CA ALA A 9 32.26 -39.33 -28.26
C ALA A 9 33.59 -38.57 -28.49
N LYS A 10 33.69 -37.31 -28.08
CA LYS A 10 34.95 -36.54 -28.12
C LYS A 10 35.96 -37.09 -27.09
N GLU A 11 35.50 -37.60 -25.93
CA GLU A 11 36.36 -38.27 -24.94
C GLU A 11 36.93 -39.60 -25.48
N VAL A 12 36.10 -40.40 -26.19
CA VAL A 12 36.52 -41.65 -26.81
C VAL A 12 37.60 -41.38 -27.87
N ILE A 13 37.40 -40.40 -28.75
CA ILE A 13 38.36 -40.02 -29.81
C ILE A 13 39.69 -39.50 -29.24
N LYS A 14 39.66 -38.78 -28.10
CA LYS A 14 40.89 -38.35 -27.42
C LYS A 14 41.62 -39.52 -26.76
N GLY A 15 40.89 -40.50 -26.22
CA GLY A 15 41.46 -41.69 -25.57
C GLY A 15 42.08 -42.69 -26.56
N THR A 16 41.54 -42.80 -27.78
CA THR A 16 42.01 -43.74 -28.81
C THR A 16 43.32 -43.34 -29.46
N LYS A 17 43.76 -42.07 -29.35
CA LYS A 17 45.07 -41.64 -29.87
C LYS A 17 46.28 -42.18 -29.10
N ASN A 18 46.10 -42.63 -27.85
CA ASN A 18 47.18 -42.97 -26.92
C ASN A 18 47.06 -44.38 -26.29
N ARG A 19 46.17 -45.28 -26.76
CA ARG A 19 45.85 -46.57 -26.08
C ARG A 19 45.50 -47.70 -27.05
N ASP A 20 45.85 -48.94 -26.67
CA ASP A 20 45.50 -50.18 -27.37
C ASP A 20 43.98 -50.40 -27.54
N ASP A 21 43.60 -51.03 -28.65
CA ASP A 21 42.20 -51.29 -29.05
C ASP A 21 41.37 -52.01 -27.98
N ILE A 22 42.00 -52.91 -27.23
CA ILE A 22 41.36 -53.66 -26.13
C ILE A 22 40.90 -52.72 -25.00
N ILE A 23 41.71 -51.71 -24.68
CA ILE A 23 41.44 -50.74 -23.62
C ILE A 23 40.31 -49.79 -24.05
N ASN A 24 40.32 -49.37 -25.32
CA ASN A 24 39.27 -48.53 -25.89
C ASN A 24 37.92 -49.27 -25.93
N SER A 25 37.91 -50.55 -26.32
CA SER A 25 36.72 -51.39 -26.32
C SER A 25 36.12 -51.53 -24.91
N ARG A 26 36.95 -51.76 -23.88
CA ARG A 26 36.50 -51.82 -22.47
C ARG A 26 35.93 -50.48 -21.99
N PHE A 27 36.54 -49.36 -22.37
CA PHE A 27 36.05 -48.02 -22.00
C PHE A 27 34.69 -47.73 -22.62
N VAL A 28 34.51 -47.99 -23.92
CA VAL A 28 33.24 -47.81 -24.62
C VAL A 28 32.16 -48.72 -24.02
N LYS A 29 32.48 -49.99 -23.78
CA LYS A 29 31.55 -50.95 -23.14
C LYS A 29 31.11 -50.49 -21.74
N LYS A 30 32.03 -49.92 -20.94
CA LYS A 30 31.70 -49.35 -19.63
C LYS A 30 30.75 -48.15 -19.73
N LYS A 31 30.94 -47.26 -20.71
CA LYS A 31 30.04 -46.12 -20.96
C LYS A 31 28.67 -46.59 -21.45
N ILE A 32 28.62 -47.55 -22.37
CA ILE A 32 27.36 -48.17 -22.85
C ILE A 32 26.60 -48.78 -21.67
N ASN A 33 27.25 -49.59 -20.84
CA ASN A 33 26.59 -50.19 -19.68
C ASN A 33 26.03 -49.13 -18.72
N ARG A 34 26.79 -48.04 -18.49
CA ARG A 34 26.31 -46.91 -17.67
C ARG A 34 25.12 -46.18 -18.29
N PHE A 35 25.08 -46.03 -19.61
CA PHE A 35 23.90 -45.47 -20.27
C PHE A 35 22.70 -46.40 -20.17
N MET A 36 22.91 -47.71 -20.35
CA MET A 36 21.86 -48.72 -20.22
C MET A 36 21.26 -48.79 -18.81
N THR A 37 22.05 -48.49 -17.76
CA THR A 37 21.51 -48.38 -16.38
C THR A 37 20.79 -47.07 -16.12
N ASN A 38 21.20 -45.98 -16.76
CA ASN A 38 20.61 -44.65 -16.55
C ASN A 38 19.30 -44.44 -17.33
N ILE A 39 19.14 -45.10 -18.48
CA ILE A 39 17.93 -44.98 -19.33
C ILE A 39 16.66 -45.37 -18.57
N PRO A 40 16.58 -46.52 -17.87
CA PRO A 40 15.39 -46.89 -17.10
C PRO A 40 15.06 -45.87 -16.01
N GLN A 41 16.07 -45.34 -15.32
CA GLN A 41 15.88 -44.33 -14.27
C GLN A 41 15.36 -43.00 -14.83
N ALA A 42 15.92 -42.54 -15.95
CA ALA A 42 15.44 -41.34 -16.63
C ALA A 42 14.00 -41.53 -17.16
N SER A 43 13.70 -42.71 -17.71
CA SER A 43 12.35 -43.06 -18.18
C SER A 43 11.33 -43.07 -17.03
N ALA A 44 11.70 -43.62 -15.88
CA ALA A 44 10.86 -43.59 -14.68
C ALA A 44 10.60 -42.16 -14.19
N ASN A 45 11.63 -41.30 -14.21
CA ASN A 45 11.50 -39.89 -13.85
C ASN A 45 10.57 -39.12 -14.80
N ILE A 46 10.71 -39.34 -16.11
CA ILE A 46 9.83 -38.71 -17.12
C ILE A 46 8.38 -39.14 -16.90
N SER A 47 8.14 -40.44 -16.71
CA SER A 47 6.80 -40.97 -16.45
C SER A 47 6.18 -40.38 -15.16
N ASN A 48 6.95 -40.31 -14.08
CA ASN A 48 6.51 -39.69 -12.83
C ASN A 48 6.18 -38.20 -12.99
N LEU A 49 6.98 -37.45 -13.75
CA LEU A 49 6.71 -36.05 -14.05
C LEU A 49 5.44 -35.90 -14.90
N GLN A 50 5.23 -36.76 -15.89
CA GLN A 50 4.01 -36.76 -16.71
C GLN A 50 2.76 -37.04 -15.87
N ILE A 51 2.81 -38.01 -14.96
CA ILE A 51 1.71 -38.32 -14.03
C ILE A 51 1.42 -37.12 -13.12
N ARG A 52 2.45 -36.51 -12.54
CA ARG A 52 2.31 -35.31 -11.70
C ARG A 52 1.69 -34.15 -12.45
N LEU A 53 2.14 -33.90 -13.68
CA LEU A 53 1.61 -32.82 -14.52
C LEU A 53 0.13 -33.07 -14.82
N THR A 54 -0.21 -34.29 -15.23
CA THR A 54 -1.60 -34.69 -15.55
C THR A 54 -2.51 -34.58 -14.33
N THR A 55 -2.02 -34.99 -13.16
CA THR A 55 -2.74 -34.88 -11.88
C THR A 55 -2.97 -33.42 -11.49
N TYR A 56 -1.97 -32.56 -11.67
CA TYR A 56 -2.10 -31.12 -11.45
C TYR A 56 -3.17 -30.51 -12.37
N TRP A 57 -3.10 -30.80 -13.67
CA TRP A 57 -4.07 -30.29 -14.66
C TRP A 57 -5.50 -30.73 -14.36
N THR A 58 -5.72 -32.03 -14.10
CA THR A 58 -7.05 -32.57 -13.77
C THR A 58 -7.62 -32.02 -12.45
N GLN A 59 -6.77 -31.80 -11.44
CA GLN A 59 -7.18 -31.14 -10.20
C GLN A 59 -7.49 -29.65 -10.38
N THR A 60 -6.77 -28.95 -11.26
CA THR A 60 -7.08 -27.56 -11.59
C THR A 60 -8.38 -27.44 -12.40
N ILE A 61 -8.64 -28.32 -13.36
CA ILE A 61 -9.83 -28.25 -14.22
C ILE A 61 -11.12 -28.54 -13.44
N THR A 62 -11.10 -29.46 -12.47
CA THR A 62 -12.30 -29.86 -11.70
C THR A 62 -12.65 -28.94 -10.53
N LYS A 63 -11.71 -28.10 -10.06
CA LYS A 63 -11.94 -27.15 -8.95
C LYS A 63 -12.08 -25.69 -9.39
N TRP A 64 -11.85 -25.38 -10.66
CA TRP A 64 -11.79 -24.00 -11.14
C TRP A 64 -12.94 -23.74 -12.11
N LYS A 65 -13.89 -22.89 -11.70
CA LYS A 65 -14.67 -22.06 -12.63
C LYS A 65 -13.88 -20.75 -12.82
N PRO A 66 -12.95 -20.66 -13.78
CA PRO A 66 -12.02 -19.53 -13.89
C PRO A 66 -12.72 -18.21 -14.19
N ALA A 67 -13.79 -18.21 -14.98
CA ALA A 67 -14.50 -16.99 -15.39
C ALA A 67 -15.19 -16.29 -14.20
N GLU A 68 -16.04 -17.00 -13.45
CA GLU A 68 -16.79 -16.43 -12.32
C GLU A 68 -15.87 -15.92 -11.20
N ARG A 69 -14.72 -16.58 -10.99
CA ARG A 69 -13.76 -16.20 -9.95
C ARG A 69 -12.90 -15.02 -10.36
N LEU A 70 -12.44 -14.98 -11.62
CA LEU A 70 -11.70 -13.85 -12.18
C LEU A 70 -12.57 -12.60 -12.23
N GLU A 71 -13.82 -12.73 -12.69
CA GLU A 71 -14.81 -11.65 -12.67
C GLU A 71 -15.01 -11.11 -11.24
N LYS A 72 -15.16 -11.98 -10.25
CA LYS A 72 -15.26 -11.58 -8.84
C LYS A 72 -14.02 -10.85 -8.33
N PHE A 73 -12.82 -11.24 -8.77
CA PHE A 73 -11.58 -10.54 -8.41
C PHE A 73 -11.46 -9.19 -9.10
N ILE A 74 -11.82 -9.10 -10.38
CA ILE A 74 -11.85 -7.85 -11.15
C ILE A 74 -12.87 -6.89 -10.53
N LEU A 75 -14.07 -7.35 -10.19
CA LEU A 75 -15.09 -6.53 -9.55
C LEU A 75 -14.66 -6.04 -8.17
N LYS A 76 -14.01 -6.90 -7.36
CA LYS A 76 -13.41 -6.49 -6.08
C LYS A 76 -12.31 -5.45 -6.27
N TYR A 77 -11.47 -5.62 -7.28
CA TYR A 77 -10.41 -4.67 -7.60
C TYR A 77 -10.98 -3.32 -8.05
N ILE A 78 -11.94 -3.31 -8.98
CA ILE A 78 -12.65 -2.11 -9.40
C ILE A 78 -13.33 -1.44 -8.19
N GLN A 79 -13.98 -2.21 -7.32
CA GLN A 79 -14.62 -1.67 -6.12
C GLN A 79 -13.59 -1.02 -5.19
N HIS A 80 -12.45 -1.68 -4.94
CA HIS A 80 -11.35 -1.13 -4.15
C HIS A 80 -10.83 0.18 -4.75
N CYS A 81 -10.59 0.20 -6.06
CA CYS A 81 -10.13 1.38 -6.80
C CYS A 81 -11.19 2.47 -6.94
N THR A 82 -12.49 2.22 -6.73
CA THR A 82 -13.55 3.23 -6.90
C THR A 82 -14.22 3.63 -5.58
N GLN A 83 -13.94 2.94 -4.47
CA GLN A 83 -14.52 3.21 -3.16
C GLN A 83 -14.24 4.64 -2.69
N HIS A 84 -13.04 5.15 -2.94
CA HIS A 84 -12.68 6.52 -2.61
C HIS A 84 -13.50 7.53 -3.45
N VAL A 85 -13.74 7.28 -4.74
CA VAL A 85 -14.57 8.15 -5.60
C VAL A 85 -16.00 8.24 -5.07
N LYS A 86 -16.58 7.10 -4.68
CA LYS A 86 -17.91 7.06 -4.06
C LYS A 86 -17.95 7.88 -2.77
N ARG A 87 -16.99 7.68 -1.87
CA ARG A 87 -16.89 8.45 -0.61
C ARG A 87 -16.74 9.95 -0.87
N MET A 88 -15.99 10.35 -1.90
CA MET A 88 -15.86 11.76 -2.29
C MET A 88 -17.19 12.37 -2.73
N ALA A 89 -17.95 11.64 -3.54
CA ALA A 89 -19.26 12.09 -3.99
C ALA A 89 -20.25 12.22 -2.82
N GLU A 90 -20.25 11.25 -1.91
CA GLU A 90 -21.07 11.29 -0.67
C GLU A 90 -20.71 12.50 0.19
N ASN A 91 -19.42 12.78 0.39
CA ASN A 91 -18.97 13.95 1.16
C ASN A 91 -19.35 15.28 0.49
N LYS A 92 -19.30 15.37 -0.85
CA LYS A 92 -19.78 16.57 -1.58
C LYS A 92 -21.28 16.82 -1.34
N ILE A 93 -22.08 15.76 -1.34
CA ILE A 93 -23.52 15.86 -1.06
C ILE A 93 -23.75 16.31 0.38
N LEU A 94 -23.01 15.76 1.34
CA LEU A 94 -23.11 16.16 2.76
C LEU A 94 -22.71 17.62 2.96
N LEU A 95 -21.64 18.07 2.29
CA LEU A 95 -21.20 19.46 2.34
C LEU A 95 -22.28 20.41 1.79
N ALA A 96 -22.83 20.11 0.61
CA ALA A 96 -23.90 20.91 0.01
C ALA A 96 -25.14 20.99 0.91
N ARG A 97 -25.50 19.89 1.59
CA ARG A 97 -26.59 19.88 2.59
C ARG A 97 -26.27 20.76 3.80
N ALA A 98 -25.02 20.74 4.28
CA ALA A 98 -24.58 21.56 5.40
C ALA A 98 -24.57 23.06 5.03
N GLU A 99 -24.11 23.41 3.82
CA GLU A 99 -24.17 24.78 3.29
C GLU A 99 -25.60 25.31 3.21
N MET A 100 -26.53 24.48 2.69
CA MET A 100 -27.94 24.85 2.63
C MET A 100 -28.56 25.04 4.02
N ALA A 101 -28.20 24.18 4.98
CA ALA A 101 -28.64 24.30 6.36
C ALA A 101 -28.08 25.57 7.04
N GLU A 102 -26.78 25.87 6.86
CA GLU A 102 -26.16 27.11 7.35
C GLU A 102 -26.88 28.34 6.77
N TYR A 103 -27.14 28.34 5.47
CA TYR A 103 -27.84 29.44 4.80
C TYR A 103 -29.25 29.66 5.36
N THR A 104 -30.01 28.57 5.54
CA THR A 104 -31.36 28.62 6.12
C THR A 104 -31.34 29.15 7.55
N ALA A 105 -30.36 28.75 8.36
CA ALA A 105 -30.19 29.26 9.72
C ALA A 105 -29.80 30.74 9.74
N LEU A 106 -28.96 31.19 8.80
CA LEU A 106 -28.61 32.60 8.67
C LEU A 106 -29.83 33.45 8.31
N GLU A 107 -30.71 32.97 7.42
CA GLU A 107 -31.95 33.66 7.09
C GLU A 107 -32.88 33.78 8.30
N ARG A 108 -33.05 32.70 9.08
CA ARG A 108 -33.84 32.73 10.32
C ARG A 108 -33.27 33.67 11.35
N PHE A 109 -31.94 33.64 11.54
CA PHE A 109 -31.25 34.60 12.40
C PHE A 109 -31.54 36.04 11.96
N ARG A 110 -31.45 36.37 10.67
CA ARG A 110 -31.75 37.72 10.17
C ARG A 110 -33.20 38.16 10.37
N GLN A 111 -34.15 37.22 10.35
CA GLN A 111 -35.57 37.52 10.58
C GLN A 111 -35.89 37.82 12.05
N ILE A 112 -35.15 37.20 12.98
CA ILE A 112 -35.43 37.27 14.43
C ILE A 112 -34.52 38.28 15.12
N ALA A 113 -33.27 38.42 14.68
CA ALA A 113 -32.26 39.25 15.33
C ALA A 113 -32.48 40.74 15.08
N PHE A 114 -32.13 41.55 16.07
CA PHE A 114 -32.16 43.00 15.95
C PHE A 114 -31.10 43.49 14.94
N PRO A 115 -31.32 44.66 14.29
CA PRO A 115 -30.35 45.23 13.35
C PRO A 115 -28.95 45.45 13.94
N THR A 116 -28.85 45.66 15.25
CA THR A 116 -27.58 45.77 15.99
C THR A 116 -26.85 44.42 16.12
N GLN A 117 -27.58 43.31 16.15
CA GLN A 117 -27.05 41.94 16.24
C GLN A 117 -26.68 41.35 14.88
N TRP A 118 -27.22 41.90 13.77
CA TRP A 118 -26.92 41.41 12.41
C TRP A 118 -25.42 41.36 12.11
N ASN A 119 -24.65 42.30 12.64
CA ASN A 119 -23.22 42.39 12.39
C ASN A 119 -22.39 41.38 13.22
N SER A 120 -22.97 40.75 14.24
CA SER A 120 -22.27 39.76 15.09
C SER A 120 -21.65 38.63 14.27
N HIS A 121 -22.35 38.16 13.21
CA HIS A 121 -21.84 37.11 12.34
C HIS A 121 -20.63 37.54 11.48
N LEU A 122 -20.45 38.86 11.25
CA LEU A 122 -19.33 39.42 10.49
C LEU A 122 -18.06 39.49 11.32
N PHE A 123 -18.16 39.82 12.61
CA PHE A 123 -17.02 39.84 13.53
C PHE A 123 -16.39 38.46 13.71
N LEU A 124 -17.20 37.41 13.63
CA LEU A 124 -16.76 36.04 13.83
C LEU A 124 -16.24 35.36 12.57
N LYS A 125 -16.59 35.89 11.39
CA LYS A 125 -16.16 35.34 10.10
C LYS A 125 -14.62 35.24 9.96
N PRO A 126 -13.81 36.24 10.31
CA PRO A 126 -12.35 36.13 10.26
C PRO A 126 -11.79 35.09 11.23
N LYS A 127 -12.27 35.09 12.48
CA LYS A 127 -11.84 34.14 13.52
C LYS A 127 -12.14 32.69 13.10
N MET A 128 -13.36 32.45 12.62
CA MET A 128 -13.77 31.13 12.12
C MET A 128 -12.95 30.66 10.92
N LYS A 129 -12.58 31.57 10.02
CA LYS A 129 -11.71 31.24 8.87
C LYS A 129 -10.29 30.84 9.32
N GLN A 130 -9.73 31.59 10.26
CA GLN A 130 -8.41 31.29 10.83
C GLN A 130 -8.42 29.95 11.57
N TRP A 131 -9.42 29.73 12.42
CA TRP A 131 -9.63 28.46 13.11
C TRP A 131 -9.79 27.30 12.12
N SER A 132 -10.66 27.43 11.11
CA SER A 132 -10.89 26.40 10.09
C SER A 132 -9.59 26.01 9.35
N THR A 133 -8.78 27.01 9.00
CA THR A 133 -7.49 26.78 8.35
C THR A 133 -6.53 25.99 9.25
N LYS A 134 -6.43 26.37 10.53
CA LYS A 134 -5.59 25.69 11.52
C LYS A 134 -6.08 24.27 11.80
N ASN A 135 -7.38 24.09 12.02
CA ASN A 135 -8.01 22.79 12.26
C ASN A 135 -7.81 21.84 11.07
N LYS A 136 -7.99 22.34 9.84
CA LYS A 136 -7.70 21.58 8.62
C LYS A 136 -6.23 21.12 8.57
N ASN A 137 -5.29 22.01 8.86
CA ASN A 137 -3.86 21.64 8.88
C ASN A 137 -3.55 20.59 9.96
N TYR A 138 -4.18 20.70 11.12
CA TYR A 138 -4.05 19.74 12.21
C TYR A 138 -4.62 18.36 11.83
N LEU A 139 -5.83 18.29 11.27
CA LEU A 139 -6.44 17.04 10.82
C LEU A 139 -5.62 16.39 9.69
N VAL A 140 -5.10 17.19 8.76
CA VAL A 140 -4.16 16.73 7.73
C VAL A 140 -2.90 16.15 8.37
N ALA A 141 -2.38 16.79 9.42
CA ALA A 141 -1.20 16.29 10.14
C ALA A 141 -1.46 14.95 10.80
N ILE A 142 -2.59 14.79 11.53
CA ILE A 142 -2.99 13.51 12.12
C ILE A 142 -3.03 12.41 11.05
N LYS A 143 -3.72 12.67 9.93
CA LYS A 143 -3.88 11.65 8.87
C LYS A 143 -2.56 11.30 8.19
N ARG A 144 -1.65 12.25 8.03
CA ARG A 144 -0.30 11.98 7.54
C ARG A 144 0.47 11.05 8.46
N VAL A 145 0.34 11.23 9.78
CA VAL A 145 0.93 10.32 10.76
C VAL A 145 0.29 8.94 10.69
N GLU A 146 -1.04 8.87 10.58
CA GLU A 146 -1.81 7.61 10.47
C GLU A 146 -1.41 6.79 9.22
N TYR A 147 -1.16 7.47 8.09
CA TYR A 147 -0.82 6.82 6.82
C TYR A 147 0.69 6.70 6.56
N ASP A 148 1.56 7.09 7.50
CA ASP A 148 3.02 7.18 7.30
C ASP A 148 3.40 7.97 6.02
N LEU A 149 2.69 9.08 5.80
CA LEU A 149 2.84 9.98 4.66
C LEU A 149 3.54 11.28 5.09
N PRO A 150 4.88 11.31 5.16
CA PRO A 150 5.60 12.50 5.56
C PRO A 150 5.27 13.69 4.64
N PRO A 151 5.10 14.91 5.19
CA PRO A 151 5.03 16.13 4.39
C PRO A 151 6.24 16.27 3.46
N LYS A 152 6.07 16.89 2.29
CA LYS A 152 7.14 17.05 1.28
C LYS A 152 8.41 17.72 1.80
N PHE A 153 8.32 18.52 2.87
CA PHE A 153 9.47 19.18 3.51
C PHE A 153 10.24 18.26 4.47
N ILE A 154 9.60 17.20 4.99
CA ILE A 154 10.32 16.09 5.65
C ILE A 154 10.83 15.26 4.48
N SER A 155 12.08 15.52 4.10
CA SER A 155 12.74 14.84 3.00
C SER A 155 12.54 13.32 3.09
N ASN A 156 12.25 12.68 1.96
CA ASN A 156 12.28 11.22 1.79
C ASN A 156 13.74 10.73 1.91
N ILE A 157 14.40 11.00 3.03
CA ILE A 157 15.70 10.45 3.33
C ILE A 157 15.44 8.98 3.57
N ASP A 158 15.87 8.19 2.60
CA ASP A 158 16.01 6.77 2.78
C ASP A 158 17.47 6.49 3.07
N PHE A 159 17.74 6.10 4.32
CA PHE A 159 19.07 5.65 4.68
C PHE A 159 19.34 4.26 4.11
N THR A 160 18.33 3.51 3.63
CA THR A 160 18.56 2.20 3.02
C THR A 160 19.29 2.33 1.68
N ARG A 161 20.47 1.72 1.60
CA ARG A 161 21.17 1.44 0.35
C ARG A 161 21.13 -0.06 0.16
N LYS A 162 20.96 -0.52 -1.09
CA LYS A 162 21.18 -1.93 -1.43
C LYS A 162 22.66 -2.23 -1.20
N ILE A 163 22.98 -2.87 -0.09
CA ILE A 163 24.31 -3.37 0.23
C ILE A 163 24.23 -4.87 0.03
N ASP A 164 24.98 -5.39 -0.93
CA ASP A 164 24.84 -6.76 -1.44
C ASP A 164 25.16 -7.86 -0.42
N GLU A 165 25.69 -7.54 0.78
CA GLU A 165 26.33 -8.56 1.63
C GLU A 165 25.97 -8.52 3.13
N SER A 166 25.07 -7.65 3.59
CA SER A 166 24.70 -7.62 5.02
C SER A 166 23.24 -7.27 5.29
N GLN A 167 22.41 -8.31 5.41
CA GLN A 167 21.00 -8.19 5.80
C GLN A 167 20.81 -7.50 7.15
N THR A 168 21.75 -7.67 8.09
CA THR A 168 21.71 -7.05 9.41
C THR A 168 21.92 -5.54 9.33
N LEU A 169 22.87 -5.09 8.51
CA LEU A 169 23.15 -3.66 8.31
C LEU A 169 22.00 -2.97 7.54
N TYR A 170 21.42 -3.66 6.54
CA TYR A 170 20.20 -3.21 5.86
C TYR A 170 19.03 -3.03 6.83
N ASN A 171 18.80 -4.00 7.73
CA ASN A 171 17.75 -3.91 8.74
C ASN A 171 17.99 -2.74 9.72
N GLN A 172 19.24 -2.49 10.13
CA GLN A 172 19.59 -1.34 10.98
C GLN A 172 19.35 -0.01 10.26
N MET A 173 19.71 0.09 8.98
CA MET A 173 19.46 1.28 8.15
C MET A 173 17.95 1.53 7.97
N ARG A 174 17.18 0.47 7.77
CA ARG A 174 15.71 0.54 7.70
C ARG A 174 15.10 1.04 9.02
N GLN A 175 15.63 0.58 10.15
CA GLN A 175 15.20 1.04 11.47
C GLN A 175 15.52 2.53 11.67
N LEU A 176 16.72 2.98 11.29
CA LEU A 176 17.10 4.40 11.30
C LEU A 176 16.18 5.28 10.45
N THR A 177 15.84 4.84 9.23
CA THR A 177 14.87 5.54 8.38
C THR A 177 13.51 5.66 9.06
N LYS A 178 13.04 4.58 9.68
CA LYS A 178 11.76 4.55 10.40
C LYS A 178 11.77 5.46 11.63
N ASP A 179 12.83 5.44 12.41
CA ASP A 179 12.97 6.25 13.63
C ASP A 179 13.02 7.75 13.29
N TYR A 180 13.79 8.13 12.27
CA TYR A 180 13.83 9.51 11.77
C TYR A 180 12.45 9.99 11.33
N ARG A 181 11.75 9.20 10.50
CA ARG A 181 10.39 9.55 10.05
C ARG A 181 9.43 9.71 11.22
N THR A 182 9.45 8.77 12.16
CA THR A 182 8.57 8.80 13.35
C THR A 182 8.81 10.04 14.20
N GLN A 183 10.07 10.40 14.45
CA GLN A 183 10.43 11.60 15.22
C GLN A 183 10.09 12.90 14.49
N ALA A 184 10.34 12.97 13.18
CA ALA A 184 10.00 14.15 12.38
C ALA A 184 8.47 14.35 12.34
N MET A 185 7.71 13.27 12.17
CA MET A 185 6.25 13.30 12.17
C MET A 185 5.65 13.66 13.53
N SER A 186 6.26 13.20 14.64
CA SER A 186 5.79 13.54 15.99
C SER A 186 6.01 15.02 16.30
N LEU A 187 7.17 15.58 15.93
CA LEU A 187 7.45 17.01 16.06
C LEU A 187 6.52 17.87 15.19
N TYR A 188 6.25 17.41 13.97
CA TYR A 188 5.26 18.06 13.09
C TYR A 188 3.87 18.09 13.75
N LEU A 189 3.39 16.96 14.28
CA LEU A 189 2.11 16.90 14.98
C LEU A 189 2.09 17.83 16.21
N GLN A 190 3.16 17.82 17.02
CA GLN A 190 3.30 18.71 18.18
C GLN A 190 3.26 20.20 17.80
N SER A 191 3.91 20.58 16.69
CA SER A 191 3.84 21.97 16.22
C SER A 191 2.40 22.37 15.88
N THR A 192 1.62 21.48 15.26
CA THR A 192 0.22 21.75 14.89
C THR A 192 -0.75 21.74 16.06
N THR A 193 -0.52 20.93 17.10
CA THR A 193 -1.40 20.88 18.29
C THR A 193 -1.29 22.14 19.14
N HIS A 194 -0.10 22.76 19.21
CA HIS A 194 0.09 24.04 19.91
C HIS A 194 -0.82 25.13 19.32
N PHE A 195 -0.91 25.21 17.99
CA PHE A 195 -1.75 26.19 17.30
C PHE A 195 -3.27 25.97 17.46
N ALA A 196 -3.71 24.75 17.76
CA ALA A 196 -5.13 24.42 17.92
C ALA A 196 -5.66 24.73 19.34
N LYS A 197 -4.80 24.70 20.36
CA LYS A 197 -5.22 24.90 21.77
C LYS A 197 -5.26 26.36 22.22
N GLU A 198 -4.53 27.27 21.57
CA GLU A 198 -4.38 28.66 22.03
C GLU A 198 -5.53 29.62 21.66
N GLU A 199 -6.48 29.24 20.79
CA GLU A 199 -7.55 30.15 20.31
C GLU A 199 -8.98 29.75 20.67
N ASN A 200 -9.18 28.70 21.49
CA ASN A 200 -10.53 28.24 21.87
C ASN A 200 -11.25 29.12 22.92
N ASN A 201 -10.60 30.17 23.44
CA ASN A 201 -11.22 31.09 24.38
C ASN A 201 -11.39 32.46 23.71
N ALA A 202 -12.60 32.74 23.19
CA ALA A 202 -13.26 34.06 23.23
C ALA A 202 -14.36 34.17 22.16
N ILE A 203 -15.46 33.44 22.35
CA ILE A 203 -16.78 33.86 21.87
C ILE A 203 -17.81 33.45 22.93
N ILE A 204 -17.64 33.93 24.17
CA ILE A 204 -18.77 34.01 25.10
C ILE A 204 -19.36 35.38 24.83
N ILE A 205 -20.48 35.41 24.10
CA ILE A 205 -21.33 36.58 24.07
C ILE A 205 -22.24 36.38 25.29
N ASP A 206 -22.07 37.19 26.32
CA ASP A 206 -23.03 37.25 27.41
C ASP A 206 -24.37 37.69 26.81
N ALA A 207 -25.34 36.78 26.71
CA ALA A 207 -26.72 37.11 26.39
C ALA A 207 -27.68 36.02 26.89
N GLU A 208 -28.48 36.44 27.87
CA GLU A 208 -29.68 35.80 28.40
C GLU A 208 -30.74 35.57 27.30
N ASP A 209 -31.38 34.39 27.28
CA ASP A 209 -32.71 34.02 26.71
C ASP A 209 -33.31 34.78 25.50
N ASP A 210 -32.50 35.44 24.66
CA ASP A 210 -32.95 36.15 23.47
C ASP A 210 -33.08 35.17 22.30
N ALA A 211 -34.25 35.15 21.66
CA ALA A 211 -34.52 34.34 20.47
C ALA A 211 -33.52 34.62 19.33
N GLY A 212 -33.00 35.85 19.24
CA GLY A 212 -31.94 36.20 18.30
C GLY A 212 -30.61 35.52 18.60
N TYR A 213 -30.29 35.31 19.88
CA TYR A 213 -29.07 34.62 20.32
C TYR A 213 -29.14 33.11 20.08
N ILE A 214 -30.30 32.49 20.35
CA ILE A 214 -30.50 31.05 20.12
C ILE A 214 -30.33 30.69 18.64
N GLU A 215 -30.92 31.47 17.73
CA GLU A 215 -30.75 31.23 16.29
C GLU A 215 -29.35 31.61 15.79
N PHE A 216 -28.67 32.54 16.47
CA PHE A 216 -27.25 32.83 16.21
C PHE A 216 -26.33 31.66 16.56
N GLU A 217 -26.53 31.04 17.74
CA GLU A 217 -25.79 29.86 18.17
C GLU A 217 -25.99 28.69 17.20
N ARG A 218 -27.24 28.40 16.85
CA ARG A 218 -27.60 27.38 15.86
C ARG A 218 -26.95 27.61 14.50
N TYR A 219 -26.92 28.85 14.03
CA TYR A 219 -26.20 29.22 12.81
C TYR A 219 -24.69 28.90 12.93
N ASN A 220 -24.07 29.25 14.05
CA ASN A 220 -22.66 29.00 14.29
C ASN A 220 -22.33 27.51 14.40
N GLU A 221 -23.15 26.70 15.06
CA GLU A 221 -22.98 25.24 15.12
C GLU A 221 -22.99 24.60 13.72
N LEU A 222 -23.95 24.99 12.89
CA LEU A 222 -24.05 24.50 11.51
C LEU A 222 -22.85 24.93 10.67
N ARG A 223 -22.35 26.14 10.91
CA ARG A 223 -21.16 26.67 10.26
C ARG A 223 -19.89 25.93 10.68
N GLU A 224 -19.74 25.60 11.96
CA GLU A 224 -18.65 24.76 12.46
C GLU A 224 -18.72 23.37 11.82
N LYS A 225 -19.91 22.76 11.76
CA LYS A 225 -20.13 21.48 11.10
C LYS A 225 -19.73 21.51 9.62
N ARG A 226 -20.05 22.58 8.88
CA ARG A 226 -19.58 22.75 7.49
C ARG A 226 -18.05 22.78 7.43
N TYR A 227 -17.39 23.55 8.29
CA TYR A 227 -15.93 23.62 8.28
C TYR A 227 -15.25 22.29 8.62
N ASN A 228 -15.84 21.50 9.51
CA ASN A 228 -15.35 20.15 9.79
C ASN A 228 -15.49 19.24 8.56
N LEU A 229 -16.60 19.31 7.83
CA LEU A 229 -16.78 18.58 6.56
C LEU A 229 -15.80 19.04 5.47
N GLU A 230 -15.50 20.33 5.37
CA GLU A 230 -14.49 20.86 4.44
C GLU A 230 -13.08 20.37 4.79
N ALA A 231 -12.78 20.28 6.08
CA ALA A 231 -11.52 19.72 6.56
C ALA A 231 -11.43 18.23 6.20
N GLU A 232 -12.49 17.45 6.42
CA GLU A 232 -12.57 16.04 6.02
C GLU A 232 -12.43 15.85 4.51
N GLN A 233 -13.09 16.67 3.70
CA GLN A 233 -12.96 16.64 2.25
C GLN A 233 -11.52 16.93 1.81
N ALA A 234 -10.83 17.83 2.52
CA ALA A 234 -9.43 18.12 2.24
C ALA A 234 -8.47 16.98 2.61
N LEU A 235 -8.89 15.98 3.39
CA LEU A 235 -8.08 14.78 3.64
C LEU A 235 -8.07 13.83 2.44
N TYR A 236 -8.96 14.04 1.47
CA TYR A 236 -9.18 13.10 0.38
C TYR A 236 -7.94 12.84 -0.48
N PHE A 237 -7.11 13.86 -0.73
CA PHE A 237 -5.88 13.67 -1.50
C PHE A 237 -4.91 12.70 -0.80
N LEU A 238 -4.92 12.63 0.54
CA LEU A 238 -4.11 11.68 1.30
C LEU A 238 -4.59 10.24 1.14
N GLU A 239 -5.90 10.04 0.97
CA GLU A 239 -6.48 8.73 0.72
C GLU A 239 -6.05 8.20 -0.66
N VAL A 240 -6.01 9.08 -1.67
CA VAL A 240 -5.51 8.76 -3.01
C VAL A 240 -4.02 8.43 -2.95
N ASP A 241 -3.20 9.29 -2.32
CA ASP A 241 -1.76 9.06 -2.14
C ASP A 241 -1.47 7.72 -1.41
N ARG A 242 -2.31 7.33 -0.43
CA ARG A 242 -2.19 6.05 0.28
C ARG A 242 -2.43 4.87 -0.66
N VAL A 243 -3.53 4.88 -1.41
CA VAL A 243 -3.89 3.79 -2.34
C VAL A 243 -2.84 3.66 -3.45
N GLU A 244 -2.32 4.77 -3.99
CA GLU A 244 -1.25 4.73 -4.99
C GLU A 244 0.05 4.14 -4.43
N ARG A 245 0.42 4.43 -3.18
CA ARG A 245 1.58 3.78 -2.54
C ARG A 245 1.36 2.29 -2.29
N GLU A 246 0.20 1.90 -1.77
CA GLU A 246 -0.13 0.48 -1.54
C GLU A 246 -0.03 -0.33 -2.84
N LEU A 247 -0.40 0.25 -3.99
CA LEU A 247 -0.24 -0.37 -5.31
C LEU A 247 1.23 -0.54 -5.69
N ASN A 248 2.05 0.50 -5.51
CA ASN A 248 3.48 0.45 -5.84
C ASN A 248 4.27 -0.51 -4.94
N GLU A 249 3.93 -0.57 -3.65
CA GLU A 249 4.54 -1.53 -2.70
C GLU A 249 4.15 -2.98 -3.04
N GLN A 250 2.96 -3.23 -3.59
CA GLN A 250 2.59 -4.56 -4.08
C GLN A 250 3.32 -4.96 -5.37
N GLU A 251 3.61 -4.02 -6.27
CA GLU A 251 4.44 -4.28 -7.45
C GLU A 251 5.90 -4.60 -7.08
N GLU A 252 6.45 -3.97 -6.04
CA GLU A 252 7.81 -4.29 -5.55
C GLU A 252 7.93 -5.71 -4.95
N ILE A 253 6.83 -6.32 -4.49
CA ILE A 253 6.82 -7.68 -3.92
C ILE A 253 6.82 -8.76 -5.04
N VAL A 254 6.61 -8.40 -6.30
CA VAL A 254 6.63 -9.29 -7.46
C VAL A 254 7.78 -8.85 -8.39
N ALA A 255 9.03 -9.34 -8.38
CA ALA A 255 9.71 -10.54 -7.89
C ALA A 255 11.26 -10.30 -7.99
N PRO A 256 12.17 -11.14 -7.44
CA PRO A 256 12.52 -12.40 -8.10
C PRO A 256 12.98 -13.51 -7.12
N THR A 257 12.10 -14.45 -6.74
CA THR A 257 12.59 -15.73 -6.19
C THR A 257 11.60 -16.86 -6.42
N LEU A 258 11.69 -17.46 -7.61
CA LEU A 258 11.25 -18.84 -7.86
C LEU A 258 12.37 -19.62 -8.58
N THR A 259 13.58 -19.55 -8.04
CA THR A 259 14.55 -20.64 -8.13
C THR A 259 14.78 -21.18 -6.73
N ARG A 260 13.78 -21.90 -6.21
CA ARG A 260 13.94 -22.69 -4.99
C ARG A 260 14.81 -23.90 -5.38
N SER A 261 16.11 -23.79 -5.15
CA SER A 261 17.04 -24.92 -5.14
C SER A 261 16.59 -25.88 -4.04
N LEU A 262 15.83 -26.90 -4.42
CA LEU A 262 15.51 -28.02 -3.55
C LEU A 262 16.67 -29.01 -3.60
N GLY A 263 17.40 -29.12 -2.49
CA GLY A 263 17.96 -30.39 -2.06
C GLY A 263 19.48 -30.46 -1.91
N GLU A 264 20.01 -29.89 -0.84
CA GLU A 264 21.05 -30.57 -0.05
C GLU A 264 20.47 -30.81 1.35
N ASP A 265 20.82 -31.95 1.93
CA ASP A 265 20.43 -32.44 3.27
C ASP A 265 19.04 -33.06 3.45
N PHE A 266 18.89 -34.27 2.92
CA PHE A 266 18.26 -35.34 3.72
C PHE A 266 19.24 -36.53 3.79
N SER A 267 20.13 -36.45 4.76
CA SER A 267 20.86 -37.61 5.25
C SER A 267 19.88 -38.51 5.98
N LEU A 268 19.68 -39.73 5.46
CA LEU A 268 19.21 -40.86 6.25
C LEU A 268 20.15 -42.02 5.95
N GLN A 269 21.09 -42.24 6.86
CA GLN A 269 21.70 -43.54 7.13
C GLN A 269 21.11 -44.11 8.43
N PRO A 270 21.22 -45.42 8.70
CA PRO A 270 21.51 -46.54 7.81
C PRO A 270 20.27 -47.42 7.51
#